data_AF-A0A927U0J8-F1
#
_entry.id   AF-A0A927U0J8-F1
#
_cell.length_a   1.000
_cell.length_b   1.000
_cell.length_c   1.000
_cell.angle_alpha   90.00
_cell.angle_beta   90.00
_cell.angle_gamma   90.00
#
_symmetry.space_group_name_H-M   'P 1'
#
loop_
_entity.id
_entity.type
_entity.pdbx_description
1 polymer ?
#
loop_
_entity_poly.entity_id
_entity_poly.type
_entity_poly.pdbx_seq_one_letter_code
_entity_poly.pdbx_strand_id
1 'polypeptide(L)'
;MEIKTSYKYKAEFKKLISGECWITDDKMMNHFGSMTDHCDLRGTKSFYRYRSFNEYTLGEIINQQVYLAKLSEYDDAYEGRYLVDEFDLKNNINQFDVDRINNFYRENVRCACFTTNNKNIPMWYYYADKHQGICIEYKYRDFRLNEDAIFLPIIYPRNYEEHDFKFLPKIEEQYKFGAIVTSLVKNRLWDFENEWRILKVTDEKNPLYVPLKMDKIHLGANVSQATKEVIKNVIEKNNLDIKLKEMVLTTSGLASFDEGIIPEDHKTRL
;
A
#
# COMPACT_ATOMS: atom_id res chain seq x y z
N MET A 1 -5.95 -15.16 11.50
CA MET A 1 -4.50 -15.28 11.28
C MET A 1 -4.15 -14.17 10.31
N GLU A 2 -3.48 -13.12 10.77
CA GLU A 2 -3.08 -12.00 9.89
C GLU A 2 -2.14 -12.54 8.83
N ILE A 3 -2.42 -12.20 7.57
CA ILE A 3 -1.61 -12.65 6.44
C ILE A 3 -0.31 -11.88 6.49
N LYS A 4 0.70 -12.42 7.16
CA LYS A 4 2.07 -11.98 6.94
C LYS A 4 2.52 -12.43 5.55
N THR A 5 3.36 -11.63 4.92
CA THR A 5 4.03 -11.91 3.66
C THR A 5 4.46 -13.39 3.59
N SER A 6 3.95 -14.15 2.60
CA SER A 6 4.10 -15.61 2.59
C SER A 6 5.57 -16.01 2.46
N TYR A 7 5.97 -17.12 3.09
CA TYR A 7 7.32 -17.67 2.96
C TYR A 7 7.67 -17.95 1.49
N LYS A 8 6.70 -18.45 0.72
CA LYS A 8 6.87 -18.72 -0.73
C LYS A 8 7.16 -17.43 -1.50
N TYR A 9 6.38 -16.37 -1.30
CA TYR A 9 6.61 -15.09 -1.95
C TYR A 9 7.97 -14.49 -1.58
N LYS A 10 8.35 -14.51 -0.28
CA LYS A 10 9.67 -14.02 0.15
C LYS A 10 10.82 -14.80 -0.50
N ALA A 11 10.71 -16.13 -0.59
CA ALA A 11 11.74 -16.96 -1.21
C ALA A 11 11.88 -16.67 -2.70
N GLU A 12 10.76 -16.55 -3.43
CA GLU A 12 10.79 -16.21 -4.86
C GLU A 12 11.28 -14.78 -5.10
N PHE A 13 10.95 -13.82 -4.23
CA PHE A 13 11.49 -12.46 -4.30
C PHE A 13 13.01 -12.48 -4.14
N LYS A 14 13.52 -13.21 -3.14
CA LYS A 14 14.96 -13.34 -2.88
C LYS A 14 15.68 -13.92 -4.08
N LYS A 15 15.15 -14.99 -4.70
CA LYS A 15 15.71 -15.55 -5.95
C LYS A 15 15.77 -14.52 -7.06
N LEU A 16 14.67 -13.78 -7.25
CA LEU A 16 14.56 -12.75 -8.29
C LEU A 16 15.66 -11.68 -8.16
N ILE A 17 15.91 -11.20 -6.94
CA ILE A 17 16.88 -10.11 -6.71
C ILE A 17 18.32 -10.60 -6.52
N SER A 18 18.52 -11.88 -6.21
CA SER A 18 19.87 -12.46 -6.05
C SER A 18 20.67 -12.52 -7.37
N GLY A 19 20.03 -12.28 -8.51
CA GLY A 19 20.67 -12.33 -9.83
C GLY A 19 20.82 -13.75 -10.39
N GLU A 20 20.19 -14.76 -9.78
CA GLU A 20 20.07 -16.11 -10.36
C GLU A 20 19.49 -16.08 -11.79
N CYS A 21 18.67 -15.08 -12.09
CA CYS A 21 18.19 -14.78 -13.44
C CYS A 21 18.42 -13.30 -13.76
N TRP A 22 19.04 -13.00 -14.91
CA TRP A 22 19.22 -11.62 -15.37
C TRP A 22 17.92 -11.05 -15.93
N ILE A 23 17.41 -9.99 -15.30
CA ILE A 23 16.14 -9.34 -15.67
C ILE A 23 16.41 -7.87 -15.94
N THR A 24 16.07 -7.43 -17.15
CA THR A 24 16.14 -6.03 -17.58
C THR A 24 14.87 -5.26 -17.20
N ASP A 25 14.98 -3.94 -17.16
CA ASP A 25 13.84 -3.04 -16.88
C ASP A 25 12.62 -3.30 -17.77
N ASP A 26 12.79 -3.66 -19.05
CA ASP A 26 11.67 -3.93 -19.97
C ASP A 26 10.90 -5.22 -19.65
N LYS A 27 11.54 -6.17 -18.95
CA LYS A 27 10.91 -7.44 -18.57
C LYS A 27 10.42 -7.45 -17.13
N MET A 28 10.86 -6.49 -16.31
CA MET A 28 10.69 -6.53 -14.86
C MET A 28 9.21 -6.64 -14.44
N MET A 29 8.30 -5.91 -15.09
CA MET A 29 6.90 -5.82 -14.66
C MET A 29 6.18 -7.16 -14.81
N ASN A 30 6.50 -7.94 -15.84
CA ASN A 30 5.95 -9.28 -16.03
C ASN A 30 6.44 -10.23 -14.93
N HIS A 31 7.73 -10.16 -14.59
CA HIS A 31 8.29 -10.98 -13.51
C HIS A 31 7.68 -10.64 -12.15
N PHE A 32 7.68 -9.35 -11.76
CA PHE A 32 7.04 -8.92 -10.52
C PHE A 32 5.53 -9.21 -10.51
N GLY A 33 4.82 -8.95 -11.60
CA GLY A 33 3.38 -9.23 -11.71
C GLY A 33 3.04 -10.69 -11.45
N SER A 34 3.83 -11.63 -12.00
CA SER A 34 3.66 -13.07 -11.78
C SER A 34 3.88 -13.50 -10.31
N MET A 35 4.59 -12.71 -9.50
CA MET A 35 4.82 -13.03 -8.09
C MET A 35 3.54 -13.07 -7.25
N THR A 36 2.47 -12.47 -7.74
CA THR A 36 1.14 -12.55 -7.11
C THR A 36 0.70 -14.01 -6.93
N ASP A 37 1.11 -14.92 -7.83
CA ASP A 37 0.84 -16.37 -7.76
C ASP A 37 1.55 -17.09 -6.59
N HIS A 38 2.48 -16.40 -5.93
CA HIS A 38 3.22 -16.90 -4.77
C HIS A 38 2.72 -16.29 -3.46
N CYS A 39 1.86 -15.29 -3.54
CA CYS A 39 1.25 -14.69 -2.37
C CYS A 39 0.21 -15.63 -1.74
N ASP A 40 0.17 -15.71 -0.41
CA ASP A 40 -0.87 -16.47 0.27
C ASP A 40 -2.09 -15.58 0.49
N LEU A 41 -3.01 -15.62 -0.48
CA LEU A 41 -4.26 -14.88 -0.43
C LEU A 41 -5.42 -15.71 0.14
N ARG A 42 -5.16 -16.92 0.66
CA ARG A 42 -6.22 -17.82 1.13
C ARG A 42 -7.01 -17.15 2.26
N GLY A 43 -8.28 -16.86 1.97
CA GLY A 43 -9.21 -16.22 2.90
C GLY A 43 -9.32 -14.69 2.77
N THR A 44 -8.39 -14.02 2.07
CA THR A 44 -8.50 -12.58 1.80
C THR A 44 -9.38 -12.33 0.58
N LYS A 45 -10.51 -11.67 0.83
CA LYS A 45 -11.44 -11.26 -0.22
C LYS A 45 -11.34 -9.77 -0.54
N SER A 46 -10.79 -9.00 0.40
CA SER A 46 -10.80 -7.55 0.34
C SER A 46 -9.51 -6.94 0.86
N PHE A 47 -9.20 -5.78 0.31
CA PHE A 47 -8.10 -4.91 0.70
C PHE A 47 -8.66 -3.56 1.12
N TYR A 48 -7.93 -2.87 1.99
CA TYR A 48 -8.41 -1.70 2.70
C TYR A 48 -7.43 -0.56 2.56
N ARG A 49 -7.95 0.66 2.39
CA ARG A 49 -7.15 1.88 2.34
C ARG A 49 -7.70 2.91 3.32
N TYR A 50 -6.87 3.26 4.30
CA TYR A 50 -7.16 4.24 5.33
C TYR A 50 -6.92 5.63 4.78
N ARG A 51 -7.85 6.56 5.00
CA ARG A 51 -7.76 7.93 4.50
C ARG A 51 -8.43 8.93 5.45
N SER A 52 -7.77 10.06 5.66
CA SER A 52 -8.47 11.29 6.07
C SER A 52 -9.51 11.67 5.01
N PHE A 53 -10.65 12.23 5.45
CA PHE A 53 -11.70 12.66 4.54
C PHE A 53 -11.51 14.13 4.16
N ASN A 54 -11.18 14.37 2.90
CA ASN A 54 -10.94 15.69 2.31
C ASN A 54 -11.36 15.70 0.82
N GLU A 55 -11.13 16.79 0.10
CA GLU A 55 -11.49 16.97 -1.30
C GLU A 55 -10.84 15.94 -2.24
N TYR A 56 -9.62 15.47 -1.93
CA TYR A 56 -8.94 14.45 -2.73
C TYR A 56 -9.60 13.08 -2.56
N THR A 57 -9.87 12.69 -1.32
CA THR A 57 -10.59 11.45 -1.01
C THR A 57 -12.00 11.48 -1.60
N LEU A 58 -12.66 12.65 -1.58
CA LEU A 58 -13.95 12.86 -2.24
C LEU A 58 -13.85 12.64 -3.75
N GLY A 59 -12.83 13.19 -4.40
CA GLY A 59 -12.56 12.99 -5.82
C GLY A 59 -12.30 11.52 -6.18
N GLU A 60 -11.59 10.78 -5.34
CA GLU A 60 -11.37 9.34 -5.51
C GLU A 60 -12.69 8.54 -5.43
N ILE A 61 -13.57 8.88 -4.49
CA ILE A 61 -14.89 8.24 -4.33
C ILE A 61 -15.78 8.50 -5.54
N ILE A 62 -15.94 9.76 -5.94
CA ILE A 62 -16.80 10.15 -7.06
C ILE A 62 -16.35 9.48 -8.36
N ASN A 63 -15.04 9.49 -8.61
CA ASN A 63 -14.48 9.00 -9.87
C ASN A 63 -14.13 7.50 -9.84
N GLN A 64 -14.35 6.80 -8.72
CA GLN A 64 -14.02 5.38 -8.55
C GLN A 64 -12.58 5.05 -8.95
N GLN A 65 -11.65 5.83 -8.42
CA GLN A 65 -10.23 5.73 -8.75
C GLN A 65 -9.35 5.92 -7.52
N VAL A 66 -8.11 5.51 -7.65
CA VAL A 66 -7.08 5.61 -6.61
C VAL A 66 -5.92 6.44 -7.13
N TYR A 67 -5.59 7.52 -6.41
CA TYR A 67 -4.39 8.31 -6.65
C TYR A 67 -3.14 7.50 -6.29
N LEU A 68 -2.19 7.47 -7.22
CA LEU A 68 -0.85 6.92 -7.02
C LEU A 68 0.14 8.06 -6.73
N ALA A 69 0.47 8.25 -5.45
CA ALA A 69 1.40 9.28 -5.00
C ALA A 69 2.84 8.96 -5.41
N LYS A 70 3.67 9.98 -5.62
CA LYS A 70 5.12 9.77 -5.75
C LYS A 70 5.70 9.25 -4.44
N LEU A 71 6.74 8.44 -4.49
CA LEU A 71 7.48 8.09 -3.27
C LEU A 71 8.16 9.30 -2.62
N SER A 72 8.44 10.38 -3.38
CA SER A 72 8.91 11.63 -2.80
C SER A 72 7.91 12.32 -1.88
N GLU A 73 6.61 12.01 -1.99
CA GLU A 73 5.54 12.54 -1.13
C GLU A 73 5.38 11.76 0.19
N TYR A 74 6.05 10.62 0.35
CA TYR A 74 5.97 9.80 1.56
C TYR A 74 6.83 10.42 2.67
N ASP A 75 6.33 10.34 3.91
CA ASP A 75 6.91 10.94 5.10
C ASP A 75 8.00 10.08 5.75
N ASP A 76 8.12 8.80 5.38
CA ASP A 76 9.21 7.92 5.83
C ASP A 76 10.52 8.23 5.08
N ALA A 77 11.56 8.57 5.85
CA ALA A 77 12.88 8.91 5.34
C ALA A 77 13.56 7.75 4.59
N TYR A 78 13.22 6.51 4.92
CA TYR A 78 13.79 5.29 4.31
C TYR A 78 13.04 4.83 3.06
N GLU A 79 11.85 5.39 2.80
CA GLU A 79 10.93 4.94 1.76
C GLU A 79 11.52 5.07 0.35
N GLY A 80 11.51 3.97 -0.41
CA GLY A 80 11.95 3.92 -1.81
C GLY A 80 13.43 4.19 -2.02
N ARG A 81 14.28 3.97 -1.01
CA ARG A 81 15.71 4.29 -1.08
C ARG A 81 16.60 3.05 -1.03
N TYR A 82 17.65 3.09 -1.82
CA TYR A 82 18.86 2.30 -1.56
C TYR A 82 19.64 2.94 -0.41
N LEU A 83 19.81 2.19 0.68
CA LEU A 83 20.51 2.63 1.90
C LEU A 83 21.93 2.06 1.91
N VAL A 84 22.92 2.95 1.98
CA VAL A 84 24.34 2.58 2.03
C VAL A 84 24.69 2.03 3.41
N ASP A 85 25.39 0.89 3.45
CA ASP A 85 25.92 0.30 4.68
C ASP A 85 27.45 0.11 4.63
N GLU A 86 28.04 -0.45 5.69
CA GLU A 86 29.48 -0.70 5.75
C GLU A 86 30.00 -1.62 4.63
N PHE A 87 29.17 -2.56 4.14
CA PHE A 87 29.57 -3.46 3.07
C PHE A 87 29.68 -2.71 1.75
N ASP A 88 28.73 -1.82 1.45
CA ASP A 88 28.78 -0.96 0.26
C ASP A 88 29.99 -0.03 0.25
N LEU A 89 30.29 0.57 1.41
CA LEU A 89 31.46 1.44 1.57
C LEU A 89 32.76 0.67 1.30
N LYS A 90 32.87 -0.57 1.78
CA LYS A 90 34.02 -1.45 1.50
C LYS A 90 34.14 -1.80 0.02
N ASN A 91 33.03 -1.82 -0.72
CA ASN A 91 33.01 -2.06 -2.17
C ASN A 91 33.12 -0.77 -3.00
N ASN A 92 33.46 0.36 -2.37
CA ASN A 92 33.63 1.67 -3.02
C ASN A 92 32.38 2.14 -3.79
N ILE A 93 31.18 1.83 -3.28
CA ILE A 93 29.95 2.39 -3.85
C ILE A 93 29.96 3.91 -3.66
N ASN A 94 29.82 4.64 -4.76
CA ASN A 94 29.88 6.09 -4.80
C ASN A 94 28.55 6.70 -4.34
N GLN A 95 28.61 7.57 -3.33
CA GLN A 95 27.44 8.29 -2.81
C GLN A 95 26.72 9.10 -3.89
N PHE A 96 27.45 9.70 -4.83
CA PHE A 96 26.85 10.47 -5.93
C PHE A 96 25.94 9.61 -6.82
N ASP A 97 26.34 8.37 -7.10
CA ASP A 97 25.53 7.44 -7.89
C ASP A 97 24.31 6.98 -7.10
N VAL A 98 24.46 6.72 -5.79
CA VAL A 98 23.35 6.38 -4.89
C VAL A 98 22.33 7.51 -4.80
N ASP A 99 22.77 8.75 -4.67
CA ASP A 99 21.87 9.90 -4.61
C ASP A 99 21.10 10.07 -5.93
N ARG A 100 21.77 9.86 -7.07
CA ARG A 100 21.12 9.88 -8.39
C ARG A 100 20.05 8.78 -8.50
N ILE A 101 20.39 7.56 -8.08
CA ILE A 101 19.47 6.40 -8.03
C ILE A 101 18.25 6.73 -7.17
N ASN A 102 18.47 7.18 -5.93
CA ASN A 102 17.40 7.48 -4.98
C ASN A 102 16.50 8.61 -5.46
N ASN A 103 17.05 9.64 -6.09
CA ASN A 103 16.27 10.72 -6.68
C ASN A 103 15.35 10.20 -7.79
N PHE A 104 15.83 9.33 -8.66
CA PHE A 104 14.99 8.70 -9.67
C PHE A 104 13.90 7.83 -9.03
N TYR A 105 14.23 6.99 -8.05
CA TYR A 105 13.23 6.11 -7.40
C TYR A 105 12.11 6.94 -6.80
N ARG A 106 12.46 8.00 -6.08
CA ARG A 106 11.49 8.86 -5.42
C ARG A 106 10.61 9.64 -6.38
N GLU A 107 11.14 10.08 -7.52
CA GLU A 107 10.40 10.89 -8.49
C GLU A 107 9.63 10.09 -9.54
N ASN A 108 10.03 8.85 -9.81
CA ASN A 108 9.50 8.06 -10.93
C ASN A 108 8.67 6.86 -10.47
N VAL A 109 8.73 6.43 -9.21
CA VAL A 109 7.78 5.45 -8.68
C VAL A 109 6.49 6.15 -8.25
N ARG A 110 5.36 5.55 -8.63
CA ARG A 110 4.00 5.93 -8.24
C ARG A 110 3.40 4.79 -7.44
N CYS A 111 2.83 5.10 -6.27
CA CYS A 111 2.40 4.11 -5.29
C CYS A 111 1.05 4.45 -4.65
N ALA A 112 0.22 3.43 -4.46
CA ALA A 112 -0.89 3.47 -3.51
C ALA A 112 -0.85 2.24 -2.59
N CYS A 113 -1.04 2.49 -1.30
CA CYS A 113 -0.92 1.49 -0.25
C CYS A 113 -2.27 0.99 0.25
N PHE A 114 -2.31 -0.29 0.56
CA PHE A 114 -3.47 -1.04 1.01
C PHE A 114 -3.05 -1.99 2.14
N THR A 115 -4.02 -2.53 2.86
CA THR A 115 -3.80 -3.55 3.88
C THR A 115 -4.92 -4.59 3.84
N THR A 116 -4.72 -5.75 4.44
CA THR A 116 -5.79 -6.77 4.59
C THR A 116 -6.58 -6.61 5.89
N ASN A 117 -6.28 -5.61 6.72
CA ASN A 117 -6.90 -5.43 8.04
C ASN A 117 -7.50 -4.02 8.19
N ASN A 118 -8.83 -3.91 8.29
CA ASN A 118 -9.54 -2.65 8.57
C ASN A 118 -9.76 -2.35 10.06
N LYS A 119 -9.26 -3.20 10.95
CA LYS A 119 -9.39 -3.07 12.41
C LYS A 119 -8.08 -2.70 13.10
N ASN A 120 -7.03 -2.41 12.33
CA ASN A 120 -5.75 -2.00 12.89
C ASN A 120 -5.86 -0.59 13.49
N ILE A 121 -5.74 -0.49 14.82
CA ILE A 121 -5.89 0.75 15.59
C ILE A 121 -4.81 1.77 15.22
N PRO A 122 -3.50 1.41 15.22
CA PRO A 122 -2.46 2.31 14.71
C PRO A 122 -2.78 2.89 13.32
N MET A 123 -3.23 2.07 12.37
CA MET A 123 -3.59 2.53 11.03
C MET A 123 -4.73 3.56 11.03
N TRP A 124 -5.76 3.37 11.88
CA TRP A 124 -6.81 4.37 12.06
C TRP A 124 -6.29 5.68 12.64
N TYR A 125 -5.32 5.60 13.55
CA TYR A 125 -4.73 6.77 14.19
C TYR A 125 -3.90 7.60 13.19
N TYR A 126 -2.97 6.94 12.49
CA TYR A 126 -2.02 7.61 11.60
C TYR A 126 -2.61 8.00 10.24
N TYR A 127 -3.43 7.13 9.63
CA TYR A 127 -3.84 7.28 8.23
C TYR A 127 -5.30 7.64 8.03
N ALA A 128 -6.12 7.59 9.09
CA ALA A 128 -7.53 7.96 9.05
C ALA A 128 -7.89 9.01 10.11
N ASP A 129 -7.04 10.03 10.22
CA ASP A 129 -7.26 11.23 11.02
C ASP A 129 -7.71 10.94 12.45
N LYS A 130 -6.94 10.13 13.20
CA LYS A 130 -7.26 9.79 14.60
C LYS A 130 -8.68 9.23 14.77
N HIS A 131 -9.05 8.30 13.89
CA HIS A 131 -10.38 7.68 13.80
C HIS A 131 -11.53 8.59 13.32
N GLN A 132 -11.25 9.80 12.82
CA GLN A 132 -12.27 10.71 12.25
C GLN A 132 -12.45 10.54 10.73
N GLY A 133 -11.48 9.89 10.08
CA GLY A 133 -11.48 9.61 8.65
C GLY A 133 -12.29 8.37 8.28
N ILE A 134 -11.88 7.73 7.19
CA ILE A 134 -12.53 6.56 6.61
C ILE A 134 -11.52 5.46 6.29
N CYS A 135 -12.05 4.26 6.07
CA CYS A 135 -11.31 3.14 5.52
C CYS A 135 -12.12 2.55 4.35
N ILE A 136 -11.57 2.61 3.15
CA ILE A 136 -12.23 2.17 1.92
C ILE A 136 -11.90 0.70 1.68
N GLU A 137 -12.92 -0.13 1.45
CA GLU A 137 -12.79 -1.55 1.12
C GLU A 137 -12.88 -1.76 -0.40
N TYR A 138 -11.95 -2.56 -0.93
CA TYR A 138 -11.86 -2.97 -2.32
C TYR A 138 -11.85 -4.49 -2.40
N LYS A 139 -12.59 -5.09 -3.34
CA LYS A 139 -12.52 -6.55 -3.54
C LYS A 139 -11.25 -6.88 -4.30
N TYR A 140 -10.57 -7.96 -3.91
CA TYR A 140 -9.34 -8.40 -4.59
C TYR A 140 -9.52 -8.61 -6.11
N ARG A 141 -10.68 -9.14 -6.52
CA ARG A 141 -11.00 -9.38 -7.94
C ARG A 141 -11.03 -8.12 -8.82
N ASP A 142 -11.14 -6.94 -8.19
CA ASP A 142 -11.23 -5.65 -8.87
C ASP A 142 -9.83 -5.04 -9.11
N PHE A 143 -8.75 -5.62 -8.55
CA PHE A 143 -7.35 -5.27 -8.83
C PHE A 143 -6.89 -5.82 -10.19
N ARG A 144 -7.63 -5.48 -11.25
CA ARG A 144 -7.28 -5.81 -12.64
C ARG A 144 -6.46 -4.67 -13.21
N LEU A 145 -5.19 -4.64 -12.85
CA LEU A 145 -4.27 -3.59 -13.28
C LEU A 145 -3.81 -3.83 -14.72
N ASN A 146 -3.37 -2.76 -15.37
CA ASN A 146 -2.69 -2.83 -16.65
C ASN A 146 -1.29 -3.43 -16.47
N GLU A 147 -0.68 -3.88 -17.58
CA GLU A 147 0.65 -4.54 -17.59
C GLU A 147 1.78 -3.65 -17.05
N ASP A 148 1.57 -2.34 -16.96
CA ASP A 148 2.53 -1.35 -16.46
C ASP A 148 2.37 -1.04 -14.96
N ALA A 149 1.57 -1.81 -14.23
CA ALA A 149 1.43 -1.73 -12.79
C ALA A 149 1.39 -3.11 -12.14
N ILE A 150 1.94 -3.23 -10.94
CA ILE A 150 1.93 -4.46 -10.13
C ILE A 150 1.18 -4.22 -8.82
N PHE A 151 0.64 -5.29 -8.22
CA PHE A 151 0.03 -5.26 -6.89
C PHE A 151 0.62 -6.36 -6.01
N LEU A 152 1.50 -6.00 -5.08
CA LEU A 152 2.28 -6.97 -4.28
C LEU A 152 2.34 -6.59 -2.79
N PRO A 153 2.51 -7.57 -1.89
CA PRO A 153 2.72 -7.31 -0.47
C PRO A 153 4.12 -6.75 -0.22
N ILE A 154 4.25 -5.91 0.80
CA ILE A 154 5.54 -5.48 1.32
C ILE A 154 6.24 -6.64 2.01
N ILE A 155 7.56 -6.72 1.81
CA ILE A 155 8.48 -7.56 2.56
C ILE A 155 9.02 -6.75 3.72
N TYR A 156 8.81 -7.28 4.91
CA TYR A 156 9.45 -6.82 6.13
C TYR A 156 10.56 -7.81 6.50
N PRO A 157 11.85 -7.54 6.19
CA PRO A 157 12.96 -8.43 6.53
C PRO A 157 13.14 -8.51 8.05
N ARG A 158 13.53 -9.69 8.55
CA ARG A 158 14.05 -9.78 9.92
C ARG A 158 15.47 -9.23 9.95
N ASN A 159 15.96 -8.78 11.12
CA ASN A 159 17.29 -8.18 11.25
C ASN A 159 18.42 -9.02 10.62
N TYR A 160 18.37 -10.34 10.74
CA TYR A 160 19.38 -11.23 10.19
C TYR A 160 19.23 -11.51 8.68
N GLU A 161 18.17 -11.01 8.05
CA GLU A 161 17.83 -11.19 6.63
C GLU A 161 17.95 -9.88 5.84
N GLU A 162 18.29 -8.74 6.47
CA GLU A 162 18.23 -7.42 5.81
C GLU A 162 19.08 -7.35 4.53
N HIS A 163 20.28 -7.93 4.56
CA HIS A 163 21.16 -8.01 3.39
C HIS A 163 20.61 -8.91 2.27
N ASP A 164 19.74 -9.88 2.58
CA ASP A 164 19.14 -10.76 1.58
C ASP A 164 18.11 -10.03 0.70
N PHE A 165 17.60 -8.89 1.16
CA PHE A 165 16.58 -8.09 0.48
C PHE A 165 17.13 -6.76 -0.05
N LYS A 166 18.46 -6.61 -0.04
CA LYS A 166 19.15 -5.46 -0.61
C LYS A 166 19.58 -5.76 -2.04
N PHE A 167 19.19 -4.89 -2.96
CA PHE A 167 19.52 -5.03 -4.38
C PHE A 167 20.32 -3.82 -4.87
N LEU A 168 21.55 -4.06 -5.33
CA LEU A 168 22.37 -3.04 -5.98
C LEU A 168 22.11 -3.10 -7.49
N PRO A 169 21.40 -2.13 -8.08
CA PRO A 169 21.11 -2.12 -9.52
C PRO A 169 22.38 -1.93 -10.34
N LYS A 170 22.50 -2.64 -11.47
CA LYS A 170 23.39 -2.18 -12.55
C LYS A 170 22.71 -1.01 -13.26
N ILE A 171 23.27 0.18 -13.08
CA ILE A 171 22.65 1.47 -13.42
C ILE A 171 22.15 1.54 -14.87
N GLU A 172 22.83 0.89 -15.81
CA GLU A 172 22.49 0.96 -17.23
C GLU A 172 21.28 0.10 -17.64
N GLU A 173 20.93 -0.94 -16.87
CA GLU A 173 19.97 -1.97 -17.31
C GLU A 173 18.86 -2.30 -16.30
N GLN A 174 19.06 -1.98 -15.02
CA GLN A 174 18.21 -2.41 -13.90
C GLN A 174 17.79 -1.25 -13.00
N TYR A 175 17.72 -0.04 -13.56
CA TYR A 175 17.42 1.16 -12.80
C TYR A 175 15.99 1.11 -12.27
N LYS A 176 15.01 0.86 -13.14
CA LYS A 176 13.60 0.72 -12.76
C LYS A 176 13.35 -0.54 -11.93
N PHE A 177 14.08 -1.62 -12.21
CA PHE A 177 14.00 -2.86 -11.43
C PHE A 177 14.35 -2.60 -9.96
N GLY A 178 15.48 -1.94 -9.70
CA GLY A 178 15.87 -1.57 -8.34
C GLY A 178 14.87 -0.64 -7.67
N ALA A 179 14.20 0.24 -8.45
CA ALA A 179 13.12 1.10 -7.94
C ALA A 179 11.95 0.27 -7.40
N ILE A 180 11.53 -0.78 -8.12
CA ILE A 180 10.48 -1.70 -7.64
C ILE A 180 10.95 -2.46 -6.40
N VAL A 181 12.20 -2.96 -6.39
CA VAL A 181 12.73 -3.71 -5.23
C VAL A 181 12.71 -2.87 -3.96
N THR A 182 13.27 -1.65 -3.99
CA THR A 182 13.30 -0.76 -2.81
C THR A 182 11.91 -0.32 -2.38
N SER A 183 10.94 -0.32 -3.29
CA SER A 183 9.53 0.00 -3.01
C SER A 183 8.74 -1.16 -2.41
N LEU A 184 9.30 -2.38 -2.40
CA LEU A 184 8.66 -3.59 -1.86
C LEU A 184 9.32 -4.09 -0.58
N VAL A 185 10.34 -3.40 -0.08
CA VAL A 185 11.06 -3.76 1.14
C VAL A 185 10.95 -2.60 2.13
N LYS A 186 10.42 -2.88 3.32
CA LYS A 186 10.22 -1.87 4.37
C LYS A 186 10.76 -2.38 5.70
N ASN A 187 11.16 -1.45 6.57
CA ASN A 187 11.65 -1.79 7.90
C ASN A 187 10.58 -2.56 8.70
N ARG A 188 10.97 -3.62 9.39
CA ARG A 188 10.05 -4.48 10.17
C ARG A 188 9.29 -3.77 11.29
N LEU A 189 9.73 -2.59 11.73
CA LEU A 189 8.99 -1.80 12.70
C LEU A 189 7.62 -1.37 12.17
N TRP A 190 7.43 -1.37 10.85
CA TRP A 190 6.18 -1.10 10.16
C TRP A 190 5.40 -2.37 9.79
N ASP A 191 5.80 -3.56 10.26
CA ASP A 191 5.12 -4.82 9.87
C ASP A 191 3.65 -4.89 10.31
N PHE A 192 3.25 -4.06 11.28
CA PHE A 192 1.86 -3.94 11.73
C PHE A 192 0.92 -3.42 10.64
N GLU A 193 1.43 -2.67 9.64
CA GLU A 193 0.60 -2.13 8.56
C GLU A 193 0.04 -3.23 7.66
N ASN A 194 0.74 -4.36 7.57
CA ASN A 194 0.47 -5.45 6.65
C ASN A 194 0.24 -4.95 5.21
N GLU A 195 1.19 -4.15 4.73
CA GLU A 195 1.04 -3.30 3.57
C GLU A 195 1.10 -4.09 2.25
N TRP A 196 0.28 -3.65 1.30
CA TRP A 196 0.27 -4.05 -0.10
C TRP A 196 0.30 -2.80 -0.97
N ARG A 197 1.04 -2.82 -2.08
CA ARG A 197 1.21 -1.65 -2.93
C ARG A 197 0.82 -1.92 -4.36
N ILE A 198 0.04 -0.99 -4.92
CA ILE A 198 0.02 -0.78 -6.36
C ILE A 198 1.25 0.03 -6.70
N LEU A 199 2.13 -0.48 -7.57
CA LEU A 199 3.35 0.21 -8.00
C LEU A 199 3.41 0.36 -9.51
N LYS A 200 3.85 1.53 -9.95
CA LYS A 200 4.15 1.85 -11.35
C LYS A 200 5.41 2.71 -11.43
N VAL A 201 6.30 2.42 -12.38
CA VAL A 201 7.46 3.26 -12.67
C VAL A 201 7.19 4.05 -13.95
N THR A 202 7.21 5.38 -13.86
CA THR A 202 6.84 6.25 -14.97
C THR A 202 7.50 7.63 -14.84
N ASP A 203 7.72 8.26 -15.99
CA ASP A 203 8.22 9.64 -16.08
C ASP A 203 7.07 10.67 -16.12
N GLU A 204 5.82 10.21 -16.02
CA GLU A 204 4.63 11.05 -16.01
C GLU A 204 4.66 12.04 -14.83
N LYS A 205 4.50 13.33 -15.14
CA LYS A 205 4.56 14.40 -14.13
C LYS A 205 3.19 14.77 -13.59
N ASN A 206 2.13 14.47 -14.33
CA ASN A 206 0.77 14.75 -13.90
C ASN A 206 0.32 13.80 -12.78
N PRO A 207 -0.67 14.20 -11.96
CA PRO A 207 -1.31 13.30 -11.01
C PRO A 207 -1.80 12.02 -11.69
N LEU A 208 -1.42 10.88 -11.14
CA LEU A 208 -1.73 9.57 -11.73
C LEU A 208 -2.80 8.85 -10.92
N TYR A 209 -3.79 8.31 -11.62
CA TYR A 209 -4.88 7.56 -11.01
C TYR A 209 -5.03 6.20 -11.68
N VAL A 210 -5.45 5.20 -10.90
CA VAL A 210 -5.88 3.90 -11.40
C VAL A 210 -7.38 3.71 -11.13
N PRO A 211 -8.20 3.35 -12.13
CA PRO A 211 -9.59 2.98 -11.90
C PRO A 211 -9.64 1.78 -10.95
N LEU A 212 -10.38 1.91 -9.85
CA LEU A 212 -10.52 0.83 -8.87
C LEU A 212 -11.87 0.97 -8.15
N LYS A 213 -12.74 -0.03 -8.35
CA LYS A 213 -14.10 -0.02 -7.78
C LYS A 213 -14.04 -0.17 -6.26
N MET A 214 -14.67 0.76 -5.56
CA MET A 214 -14.87 0.70 -4.11
C MET A 214 -16.09 -0.18 -3.80
N ASP A 215 -15.97 -1.11 -2.84
CA ASP A 215 -17.10 -1.95 -2.40
C ASP A 215 -17.80 -1.36 -1.18
N LYS A 216 -17.02 -0.93 -0.19
CA LYS A 216 -17.54 -0.34 1.05
C LYS A 216 -16.70 0.83 1.52
N ILE A 217 -17.31 1.70 2.29
CA ILE A 217 -16.62 2.70 3.08
C ILE A 217 -16.96 2.45 4.55
N HIS A 218 -15.93 2.19 5.33
CA HIS A 218 -16.00 2.11 6.78
C HIS A 218 -15.75 3.51 7.34
N LEU A 219 -16.73 4.06 8.03
CA LEU A 219 -16.66 5.34 8.69
C LEU A 219 -15.93 5.18 10.02
N GLY A 220 -14.98 6.05 10.31
CA GLY A 220 -14.20 6.00 11.55
C GLY A 220 -15.07 6.15 12.80
N ALA A 221 -14.59 5.61 13.92
CA ALA A 221 -15.35 5.60 15.18
C ALA A 221 -15.65 6.99 15.75
N ASN A 222 -14.87 8.00 15.35
CA ASN A 222 -15.04 9.40 15.74
C ASN A 222 -15.41 10.28 14.55
N VAL A 223 -15.92 9.70 13.45
CA VAL A 223 -16.40 10.46 12.30
C VAL A 223 -17.50 11.44 12.73
N SER A 224 -17.47 12.65 12.20
CA SER A 224 -18.55 13.61 12.48
C SER A 224 -19.84 13.23 11.74
N GLN A 225 -20.99 13.56 12.31
CA GLN A 225 -22.29 13.37 11.65
C GLN A 225 -22.36 14.12 10.31
N ALA A 226 -21.79 15.33 10.23
CA ALA A 226 -21.71 16.10 8.99
C ALA A 226 -20.89 15.37 7.92
N THR A 227 -19.73 14.82 8.28
CA THR A 227 -18.90 14.01 7.38
C THR A 227 -19.65 12.78 6.88
N LYS A 228 -20.34 12.06 7.78
CA LYS A 228 -21.16 10.91 7.45
C LYS A 228 -22.25 11.27 6.43
N GLU A 229 -22.96 12.38 6.65
CA GLU A 229 -23.99 12.88 5.73
C GLU A 229 -23.43 13.29 4.38
N VAL A 230 -22.26 13.93 4.34
CA VAL A 230 -21.59 14.27 3.08
C VAL A 230 -21.28 13.00 2.28
N ILE A 231 -20.66 11.98 2.90
CA ILE A 231 -20.30 10.73 2.20
C ILE A 231 -21.57 10.03 1.70
N LYS A 232 -22.61 9.94 2.53
CA LYS A 232 -23.90 9.35 2.12
C LYS A 232 -24.50 10.06 0.92
N ASN A 233 -24.58 11.40 0.96
CA ASN A 233 -25.09 12.20 -0.14
C ASN A 233 -24.26 12.04 -1.43
N VAL A 234 -22.95 11.90 -1.31
CA VAL A 234 -22.06 11.68 -2.46
C VAL A 234 -22.34 10.33 -3.12
N ILE A 235 -22.49 9.27 -2.32
CA ILE A 235 -22.82 7.93 -2.84
C ILE A 235 -24.19 7.96 -3.55
N GLU A 236 -25.21 8.50 -2.89
CA GLU A 236 -26.58 8.52 -3.42
C GLU A 236 -26.70 9.37 -4.69
N LYS A 237 -26.19 10.62 -4.67
CA LYS A 237 -26.34 11.55 -5.80
C LYS A 237 -25.56 11.13 -7.04
N ASN A 238 -24.47 10.38 -6.87
CA ASN A 238 -23.67 9.85 -7.98
C ASN A 238 -24.06 8.41 -8.35
N ASN A 239 -25.11 7.84 -7.75
CA ASN A 239 -25.58 6.47 -7.97
C ASN A 239 -24.46 5.42 -7.81
N LEU A 240 -23.62 5.58 -6.79
CA LEU A 240 -22.49 4.69 -6.54
C LEU A 240 -22.95 3.44 -5.77
N ASP A 241 -22.56 2.26 -6.26
CA ASP A 241 -22.78 0.97 -5.60
C ASP A 241 -21.71 0.74 -4.50
N ILE A 242 -21.78 1.55 -3.44
CA ILE A 242 -20.86 1.51 -2.29
C ILE A 242 -21.67 1.40 -1.01
N LYS A 243 -21.33 0.41 -0.18
CA LYS A 243 -22.01 0.22 1.12
C LYS A 243 -21.32 1.01 2.22
N LEU A 244 -22.12 1.63 3.11
CA LEU A 244 -21.60 2.26 4.31
C LEU A 244 -21.55 1.28 5.48
N LYS A 245 -20.44 1.34 6.22
CA LYS A 245 -20.20 0.61 7.46
C LYS A 245 -19.74 1.61 8.52
N GLU A 246 -19.99 1.31 9.78
CA GLU A 246 -19.52 2.12 10.90
C GLU A 246 -18.50 1.33 11.73
N MET A 247 -17.39 1.96 12.07
CA MET A 247 -16.43 1.43 13.02
C MET A 247 -16.83 1.84 14.43
N VAL A 248 -16.71 0.93 15.38
CA VAL A 248 -17.07 1.15 16.79
C VAL A 248 -15.94 0.66 17.68
N LEU A 249 -15.52 1.49 18.63
CA LEU A 249 -14.58 1.11 19.67
C LEU A 249 -15.27 0.16 20.65
N THR A 250 -14.68 -1.00 20.88
CA THR A 250 -15.18 -2.01 21.81
C THR A 250 -14.17 -2.25 22.93
N THR A 251 -14.57 -3.00 23.96
CA THR A 251 -13.68 -3.41 25.05
C THR A 251 -12.46 -4.22 24.59
N SER A 252 -12.49 -4.78 23.38
CA SER A 252 -11.43 -5.61 22.81
C SER A 252 -10.76 -5.00 21.58
N GLY A 253 -11.03 -3.73 21.26
CA GLY A 253 -10.43 -3.03 20.12
C GLY A 253 -11.46 -2.33 19.22
N LEU A 254 -11.50 -2.71 17.94
CA LEU A 254 -12.36 -2.06 16.95
C LEU A 254 -13.21 -3.09 16.17
N ALA A 255 -14.50 -2.81 16.03
CA ALA A 255 -15.45 -3.63 15.28
C ALA A 255 -16.11 -2.82 14.15
N SER A 256 -16.64 -3.51 13.14
CA SER A 256 -17.32 -2.88 12.00
C SER A 256 -18.74 -3.44 11.84
N PHE A 257 -19.72 -2.55 11.71
CA PHE A 257 -21.14 -2.88 11.60
C PHE A 257 -21.78 -2.23 10.38
N ASP A 258 -22.94 -2.74 9.95
CA ASP A 258 -23.78 -2.02 9.01
C ASP A 258 -24.20 -0.65 9.57
N GLU A 259 -24.21 0.37 8.72
CA GLU A 259 -24.64 1.72 9.08
C GLU A 259 -26.01 1.69 9.77
N GLY A 260 -26.12 2.28 10.97
CA GLY A 260 -27.34 2.26 11.78
C GLY A 260 -27.70 0.92 12.47
N ILE A 261 -26.93 -0.16 12.29
CA ILE A 261 -27.20 -1.49 12.87
C ILE A 261 -26.07 -1.88 13.84
N ILE A 262 -25.87 -1.05 14.87
CA ILE A 262 -24.89 -1.32 15.93
C ILE A 262 -25.59 -2.09 17.06
N PRO A 263 -25.09 -3.27 17.47
CA PRO A 263 -25.64 -4.01 18.60
C PRO A 263 -25.68 -3.17 19.89
N GLU A 264 -26.74 -3.33 20.70
CA GLU A 264 -26.96 -2.49 21.88
C GLU A 264 -25.86 -2.64 22.94
N ASP A 265 -25.26 -3.83 23.05
CA ASP A 265 -24.09 -4.14 23.90
C ASP A 265 -22.78 -3.54 23.36
N HIS A 266 -22.79 -2.96 22.16
CA HIS A 266 -21.65 -2.33 21.50
C HIS A 266 -21.84 -0.84 21.24
N LYS A 267 -23.05 -0.29 21.40
CA LYS A 267 -23.24 1.16 21.48
C LYS A 267 -22.59 1.64 22.77
N THR A 268 -21.37 2.16 22.65
CA THR A 268 -20.56 2.54 23.81
C THR A 268 -21.32 3.52 24.71
N ARG A 269 -21.53 3.10 25.97
CA ARG A 269 -21.58 3.98 27.14
C ARG A 269 -20.13 4.39 27.45
N LEU A 270 -19.59 5.35 26.70
CA LEU A 270 -18.36 6.05 27.06
C LEU A 270 -18.72 7.30 27.87
#